data_AF-A0A6L7RZN9-F1
#
_entry.id   AF-A0A6L7RZN9-F1
#
_cell.length_a   1.000
_cell.length_b   1.000
_cell.length_c   1.000
_cell.angle_alpha   90.00
_cell.angle_beta   90.00
_cell.angle_gamma   90.00
#
_symmetry.space_group_name_H-M   'P 1'
#
loop_
_entity.id
_entity.type
_entity.pdbx_description
1 polymer ?
#
loop_
_entity_poly.entity_id
_entity_poly.type
_entity_poly.pdbx_seq_one_letter_code
_entity_poly.pdbx_strand_id
1 'polypeptide(L)'
;MPWNGSGQFRRSNGTTNGPTTWAAAKAAARKIRTDDHDSHDEDLANGLENCVTRDGQNSPTASLPMNGQKHTGVANAAANTEYAAWGQTKTQITSQVGALENSLQPSQGTLTDGASIAWDLEENPVAEVTLGGNRTFAEPTNPVEGGIYILTAVQDATGGRAPTWDAIFDFGEEGTPALSSASNKADTLTFLYRNGRMNLIGIGKGFG
;
A
#
# COMPACT_ATOMS: atom_id res chain seq x y z
N MET A 1 27.55 -36.55 -20.02
CA MET A 1 27.68 -35.17 -20.50
C MET A 1 26.54 -34.33 -19.96
N PRO A 2 26.83 -33.21 -19.28
CA PRO A 2 25.81 -32.27 -18.84
C PRO A 2 25.13 -31.59 -20.02
N TRP A 3 24.05 -30.86 -19.74
CA TRP A 3 23.34 -29.96 -20.66
C TRP A 3 24.30 -29.29 -21.67
N ASN A 4 23.94 -29.30 -22.96
CA ASN A 4 24.80 -28.80 -24.05
C ASN A 4 25.00 -27.26 -24.09
N GLY A 5 24.74 -26.56 -22.98
CA GLY A 5 24.72 -25.09 -22.92
C GLY A 5 23.56 -24.43 -23.66
N SER A 6 22.67 -25.20 -24.29
CA SER A 6 21.49 -24.72 -25.02
C SER A 6 20.19 -25.36 -24.51
N GLY A 7 20.19 -25.88 -23.28
CA GLY A 7 19.00 -26.46 -22.64
C GLY A 7 18.56 -27.80 -23.25
N GLN A 8 19.46 -28.56 -23.88
CA GLN A 8 19.16 -29.91 -24.35
C GLN A 8 20.05 -30.95 -23.67
N PHE A 9 19.41 -31.99 -23.13
CA PHE A 9 20.09 -33.17 -22.63
C PHE A 9 20.46 -34.10 -23.79
N ARG A 10 21.73 -34.51 -23.88
CA ARG A 10 22.22 -35.38 -24.96
C ARG A 10 22.56 -36.76 -24.40
N ARG A 11 22.04 -37.81 -25.03
CA ARG A 11 22.42 -39.20 -24.75
C ARG A 11 23.86 -39.48 -25.18
N SER A 12 24.64 -40.18 -24.35
CA SER A 12 25.96 -40.72 -24.67
C SER A 12 26.04 -42.21 -24.32
N ASN A 13 26.96 -42.92 -24.94
CA ASN A 13 27.39 -44.26 -24.52
C ASN A 13 28.92 -44.34 -24.33
N GLY A 14 29.55 -43.21 -23.94
CA GLY A 14 31.00 -43.10 -23.78
C GLY A 14 31.80 -43.04 -25.08
N THR A 15 31.23 -43.47 -26.22
CA THR A 15 31.91 -43.47 -27.54
C THR A 15 31.19 -42.60 -28.58
N THR A 16 29.86 -42.63 -28.61
CA THR A 16 29.03 -41.89 -29.56
C THR A 16 27.99 -41.08 -28.81
N ASN A 17 27.51 -39.99 -29.43
CA ASN A 17 26.59 -39.03 -28.81
C ASN A 17 25.35 -38.80 -29.68
N GLY A 18 24.21 -38.51 -29.05
CA GLY A 18 22.97 -38.13 -29.72
C GLY A 18 21.87 -39.20 -29.67
N PRO A 19 20.76 -39.01 -30.40
CA PRO A 19 19.60 -39.90 -30.32
C PRO A 19 19.83 -41.27 -30.96
N THR A 20 20.88 -41.44 -31.77
CA THR A 20 21.14 -42.65 -32.56
C THR A 20 22.34 -43.47 -32.06
N THR A 21 22.82 -43.24 -30.85
CA THR A 21 24.02 -43.89 -30.28
C THR A 21 24.05 -45.41 -30.43
N TRP A 22 22.93 -46.08 -30.21
CA TRP A 22 22.83 -47.54 -30.39
C TRP A 22 22.76 -47.98 -31.85
N ALA A 23 22.10 -47.20 -32.71
CA ALA A 23 22.09 -47.44 -34.15
C ALA A 23 23.50 -47.24 -34.76
N ALA A 24 24.25 -46.25 -34.26
CA ALA A 24 25.64 -46.02 -34.63
C ALA A 24 26.55 -47.16 -34.15
N ALA A 25 26.36 -47.66 -32.92
CA ALA A 25 27.06 -48.85 -32.44
C ALA A 25 26.76 -50.08 -33.31
N LYS A 26 25.49 -50.31 -33.67
CA LYS A 26 25.06 -51.38 -34.58
C LYS A 26 25.71 -51.25 -35.96
N ALA A 27 25.70 -50.05 -36.55
CA ALA A 27 26.31 -49.79 -37.86
C ALA A 27 27.83 -49.99 -37.84
N ALA A 28 28.48 -49.69 -36.71
CA ALA A 28 29.90 -49.94 -36.48
C ALA A 28 30.21 -51.39 -36.04
N ALA A 29 29.22 -52.30 -36.07
CA ALA A 29 29.33 -53.67 -35.57
C ALA A 29 29.87 -53.81 -34.13
N ARG A 30 29.72 -52.76 -33.32
CA ARG A 30 30.10 -52.75 -31.90
C ARG A 30 28.95 -53.34 -31.08
N LYS A 31 29.27 -54.30 -30.20
CA LYS A 31 28.31 -54.82 -29.22
C LYS A 31 27.98 -53.74 -28.18
N ILE A 32 26.79 -53.85 -27.58
CA ILE A 32 26.45 -53.06 -26.40
C ILE A 32 27.21 -53.65 -25.21
N ARG A 33 27.91 -52.79 -24.48
CA ARG A 33 28.78 -53.19 -23.36
C ARG A 33 28.29 -52.59 -22.05
N THR A 34 28.73 -53.15 -20.93
CA THR A 34 28.35 -52.65 -19.59
C THR A 34 28.90 -51.25 -19.32
N ASP A 35 30.11 -50.92 -19.80
CA ASP A 35 30.70 -49.57 -19.71
C ASP A 35 29.90 -48.53 -20.51
N ASP A 36 29.31 -48.94 -21.64
CA ASP A 36 28.41 -48.10 -22.44
C ASP A 36 27.12 -47.77 -21.65
N HIS A 37 26.65 -48.69 -20.79
CA HIS A 37 25.48 -48.49 -19.92
C HIS A 37 25.81 -47.64 -18.69
N ASP A 38 26.92 -47.93 -18.00
CA ASP A 38 27.37 -47.14 -16.85
C ASP A 38 27.52 -45.66 -17.25
N SER A 39 28.13 -45.40 -18.41
CA SER A 39 28.27 -44.04 -18.95
C SER A 39 26.93 -43.36 -19.21
N HIS A 40 25.93 -44.10 -19.68
CA HIS A 40 24.61 -43.54 -19.98
C HIS A 40 23.81 -43.26 -18.70
N ASP A 41 23.88 -44.15 -17.72
CA ASP A 41 23.11 -44.03 -16.49
C ASP A 41 23.71 -42.98 -15.55
N GLU A 42 25.04 -42.88 -15.49
CA GLU A 42 25.75 -41.78 -14.84
C GLU A 42 25.38 -40.43 -15.48
N ASP A 43 25.26 -40.37 -16.80
CA ASP A 43 24.83 -39.15 -17.50
C ASP A 43 23.41 -38.73 -17.09
N LEU A 44 22.49 -39.69 -16.95
CA LEU A 44 21.12 -39.43 -16.49
C LEU A 44 21.10 -38.93 -15.04
N ALA A 45 21.91 -39.54 -14.16
CA ALA A 45 22.05 -39.11 -12.77
C ALA A 45 22.52 -37.64 -12.70
N ASN A 46 23.62 -37.32 -13.39
CA ASN A 46 24.13 -35.94 -13.48
C ASN A 46 23.09 -34.96 -14.07
N GLY A 47 22.28 -35.40 -15.04
CA GLY A 47 21.21 -34.57 -15.60
C GLY A 47 20.12 -34.24 -14.59
N LEU A 48 19.68 -35.24 -13.81
CA LEU A 48 18.68 -35.10 -12.75
C LEU A 48 19.19 -34.25 -11.59
N GLU A 49 20.46 -34.40 -11.20
CA GLU A 49 21.11 -33.58 -10.17
C GLU A 49 21.24 -32.09 -10.53
N ASN A 50 21.09 -31.74 -11.81
CA ASN A 50 21.03 -30.35 -12.25
C ASN A 50 19.61 -29.77 -12.23
N CYS A 51 18.57 -30.58 -12.04
CA CYS A 51 17.17 -30.15 -12.00
C CYS A 51 16.74 -29.79 -10.57
N VAL A 52 15.92 -28.74 -10.42
CA VAL A 52 15.23 -28.46 -9.14
C VAL A 52 14.10 -29.47 -8.96
N THR A 53 14.00 -30.08 -7.78
CA THR A 53 12.97 -31.10 -7.49
C THR A 53 11.79 -30.51 -6.73
N ARG A 54 10.59 -31.06 -6.97
CA ARG A 54 9.34 -30.57 -6.33
C ARG A 54 9.28 -30.84 -4.82
N ASP A 55 10.04 -31.83 -4.36
CA ASP A 55 10.17 -32.21 -2.95
C ASP A 55 11.35 -31.51 -2.25
N GLY A 56 12.07 -30.63 -2.95
CA GLY A 56 13.15 -29.83 -2.37
C GLY A 56 14.46 -30.57 -2.11
N GLN A 57 14.59 -31.83 -2.52
CA GLN A 57 15.84 -32.59 -2.39
C GLN A 57 17.02 -31.96 -3.14
N ASN A 58 16.75 -31.21 -4.22
CA ASN A 58 17.75 -30.38 -4.89
C ASN A 58 17.33 -28.91 -4.93
N SER A 59 18.28 -28.00 -4.73
CA SER A 59 18.04 -26.56 -4.59
C SER A 59 18.85 -25.73 -5.60
N PRO A 60 18.36 -24.55 -6.02
CA PRO A 60 19.14 -23.65 -6.87
C PRO A 60 20.45 -23.22 -6.19
N THR A 61 21.57 -23.44 -6.86
CA THR A 61 22.90 -22.97 -6.43
C THR A 61 23.32 -21.64 -7.08
N ALA A 62 22.49 -21.15 -8.00
CA ALA A 62 22.61 -19.87 -8.68
C ALA A 62 21.22 -19.30 -8.99
N SER A 63 21.16 -18.03 -9.41
CA SER A 63 19.92 -17.38 -9.84
C SER A 63 19.24 -18.14 -10.99
N LEU A 64 17.93 -18.35 -10.89
CA LEU A 64 17.14 -19.06 -11.90
C LEU A 64 16.71 -18.12 -13.04
N PRO A 65 17.12 -18.36 -14.30
CA PRO A 65 16.64 -17.59 -15.44
C PRO A 65 15.23 -18.01 -15.83
N MET A 66 14.24 -17.11 -15.73
CA MET A 66 12.83 -17.42 -15.96
C MET A 66 12.30 -17.13 -17.37
N ASN A 67 13.11 -16.56 -18.28
CA ASN A 67 12.73 -16.28 -19.67
C ASN A 67 11.32 -15.65 -19.84
N GLY A 68 11.00 -14.65 -19.00
CA GLY A 68 9.72 -13.93 -19.03
C GLY A 68 8.49 -14.72 -18.56
N GLN A 69 8.67 -15.92 -17.98
CA GLN A 69 7.56 -16.72 -17.48
C GLN A 69 6.97 -16.16 -16.19
N LYS A 70 5.66 -16.40 -15.98
CA LYS A 70 4.93 -16.00 -14.77
C LYS A 70 4.99 -17.10 -13.72
N HIS A 71 5.10 -16.72 -12.45
CA HIS A 71 4.92 -17.63 -11.31
C HIS A 71 3.47 -17.52 -10.82
N THR A 72 2.69 -18.59 -10.99
CA THR A 72 1.26 -18.62 -10.61
C THR A 72 1.04 -19.57 -9.42
N GLY A 73 -0.01 -19.33 -8.63
CA GLY A 73 -0.33 -20.15 -7.46
C GLY A 73 0.59 -19.94 -6.25
N VAL A 74 1.32 -18.81 -6.20
CA VAL A 74 2.18 -18.45 -5.06
C VAL A 74 1.30 -18.04 -3.88
N ALA A 75 1.51 -18.67 -2.72
CA ALA A 75 0.85 -18.28 -1.47
C ALA A 75 1.40 -16.94 -0.94
N ASN A 76 0.65 -16.28 -0.05
CA ASN A 76 1.17 -15.09 0.63
C ASN A 76 2.38 -15.46 1.50
N ALA A 77 3.37 -14.57 1.53
CA ALA A 77 4.56 -14.72 2.36
C ALA A 77 4.19 -14.56 3.85
N ALA A 78 4.62 -15.51 4.67
CA ALA A 78 4.56 -15.52 6.12
C ALA A 78 5.87 -15.04 6.78
N ALA A 79 6.99 -15.02 6.04
CA ALA A 79 8.29 -14.55 6.54
C ALA A 79 8.97 -13.56 5.56
N ASN A 80 9.85 -12.71 6.10
CA ASN A 80 10.56 -11.67 5.32
C ASN A 80 11.55 -12.25 4.30
N THR A 81 11.86 -13.54 4.37
CA THR A 81 12.77 -14.25 3.47
C THR A 81 12.04 -14.95 2.30
N GLU A 82 10.72 -14.84 2.23
CA GLU A 82 9.90 -15.49 1.21
C GLU A 82 9.56 -14.54 0.06
N TYR A 83 9.17 -15.10 -1.08
CA TYR A 83 8.67 -14.31 -2.20
C TYR A 83 7.24 -13.84 -1.92
N ALA A 84 7.02 -12.53 -2.00
CA ALA A 84 5.68 -11.96 -1.85
C ALA A 84 4.81 -12.28 -3.08
N ALA A 85 3.58 -12.74 -2.85
CA ALA A 85 2.57 -12.81 -3.90
C ALA A 85 2.17 -11.38 -4.30
N TRP A 86 1.96 -11.14 -5.60
CA TRP A 86 1.59 -9.81 -6.11
C TRP A 86 0.36 -9.20 -5.41
N GLY A 87 -0.63 -10.02 -5.09
CA GLY A 87 -1.83 -9.58 -4.37
C GLY A 87 -1.52 -8.99 -2.98
N GLN A 88 -0.59 -9.60 -2.23
CA GLN A 88 -0.15 -9.10 -0.92
C GLN A 88 0.53 -7.74 -1.03
N THR A 89 1.49 -7.62 -1.97
CA THR A 89 2.20 -6.36 -2.19
C THR A 89 1.25 -5.25 -2.65
N LYS A 90 0.31 -5.54 -3.55
CA LYS A 90 -0.69 -4.57 -4.01
C LYS A 90 -1.51 -4.02 -2.85
N THR A 91 -2.01 -4.88 -1.96
CA THR A 91 -2.78 -4.45 -0.79
C THR A 91 -1.97 -3.58 0.15
N GLN A 92 -0.73 -3.97 0.46
CA GLN A 92 0.15 -3.17 1.33
C GLN A 92 0.44 -1.79 0.73
N ILE A 93 0.76 -1.73 -0.57
CA ILE A 93 1.00 -0.46 -1.27
C ILE A 93 -0.25 0.41 -1.25
N THR A 94 -1.43 -0.13 -1.60
CA THR A 94 -2.68 0.64 -1.60
C THR A 94 -2.99 1.20 -0.20
N SER A 95 -2.76 0.42 0.86
CA SER A 95 -2.95 0.90 2.24
C SER A 95 -1.98 2.02 2.61
N GLN A 96 -0.71 1.90 2.24
CA GLN A 96 0.30 2.93 2.52
C GLN A 96 0.03 4.22 1.73
N VAL A 97 -0.37 4.09 0.46
CA VAL A 97 -0.76 5.23 -0.38
C VAL A 97 -1.97 5.94 0.20
N GLY A 98 -3.01 5.21 0.62
CA GLY A 98 -4.18 5.82 1.26
C GLY A 98 -3.84 6.59 2.54
N ALA A 99 -2.91 6.09 3.35
CA ALA A 99 -2.45 6.80 4.54
C ALA A 99 -1.69 8.10 4.20
N LEU A 100 -0.87 8.08 3.15
CA LEU A 100 -0.16 9.28 2.67
C LEU A 100 -1.12 10.30 2.07
N GLU A 101 -2.10 9.85 1.27
CA GLU A 101 -3.15 10.69 0.70
C GLU A 101 -3.90 11.43 1.81
N ASN A 102 -4.30 10.74 2.88
CA ASN A 102 -4.95 11.38 4.04
C ASN A 102 -4.04 12.39 4.77
N SER A 103 -2.72 12.16 4.81
CA SER A 103 -1.77 13.10 5.41
C SER A 103 -1.58 14.38 4.59
N LEU A 104 -1.76 14.33 3.27
CA LEU A 104 -1.58 15.49 2.37
C LEU A 104 -2.90 16.20 2.07
N GLN A 105 -3.99 15.43 2.03
CA GLN A 105 -5.34 15.86 1.73
C GLN A 105 -6.26 15.33 2.84
N PRO A 106 -6.27 15.98 4.01
CA PRO A 106 -7.08 15.53 5.13
C PRO A 106 -8.56 15.45 4.73
N SER A 107 -9.28 14.47 5.28
CA SER A 107 -10.71 14.30 5.04
C SER A 107 -11.48 15.59 5.33
N GLN A 108 -12.40 15.92 4.42
CA GLN A 108 -13.35 17.01 4.57
C GLN A 108 -14.76 16.46 4.77
N GLY A 109 -15.47 16.98 5.77
CA GLY A 109 -16.87 16.64 6.02
C GLY A 109 -17.76 17.83 6.27
N THR A 110 -19.07 17.60 6.25
CA THR A 110 -20.08 18.58 6.68
C THR A 110 -20.56 18.22 8.07
N LEU A 111 -20.41 19.14 9.03
CA LEU A 111 -20.98 18.95 10.36
C LEU A 111 -22.49 19.13 10.30
N THR A 112 -23.19 18.40 11.16
CA THR A 112 -24.63 18.57 11.31
C THR A 112 -24.93 19.82 12.14
N ASP A 113 -25.76 20.73 11.61
CA ASP A 113 -26.26 21.87 12.37
C ASP A 113 -27.18 21.39 13.50
N GLY A 114 -26.87 21.84 14.71
CA GLY A 114 -27.62 21.55 15.92
C GLY A 114 -27.46 22.71 16.90
N ALA A 115 -28.28 22.76 17.95
CA ALA A 115 -28.11 23.76 19.01
C ALA A 115 -26.68 23.72 19.60
N SER A 116 -26.14 22.51 19.73
CA SER A 116 -24.73 22.22 20.00
C SER A 116 -24.16 21.43 18.81
N ILE A 117 -23.11 21.93 18.18
CA ILE A 117 -22.45 21.32 17.02
C ILE A 117 -21.27 20.51 17.54
N ALA A 118 -21.30 19.20 17.30
CA ALA A 118 -20.19 18.29 17.59
C ALA A 118 -19.21 18.25 16.40
N TRP A 119 -17.92 18.18 16.70
CA TRP A 119 -16.85 18.09 15.71
C TRP A 119 -15.87 16.98 16.08
N ASP A 120 -15.84 15.91 15.29
CA ASP A 120 -14.83 14.86 15.39
C ASP A 120 -13.61 15.22 14.54
N LEU A 121 -12.49 15.46 15.22
CA LEU A 121 -11.24 15.91 14.59
C LEU A 121 -10.43 14.79 13.94
N GLU A 122 -10.73 13.52 14.24
CA GLU A 122 -10.13 12.37 13.55
C GLU A 122 -10.88 12.10 12.24
N GLU A 123 -12.21 12.16 12.27
CA GLU A 123 -13.04 11.88 11.10
C GLU A 123 -13.02 13.02 10.08
N ASN A 124 -13.17 14.27 10.55
CA ASN A 124 -13.32 15.46 9.70
C ASN A 124 -12.42 16.61 10.17
N PRO A 125 -11.08 16.48 10.14
CA PRO A 125 -10.15 17.54 10.53
C PRO A 125 -10.34 18.84 9.72
N VAL A 126 -10.89 18.74 8.52
CA VAL A 126 -11.45 19.88 7.76
C VAL A 126 -12.97 19.74 7.75
N ALA A 127 -13.69 20.75 8.20
CA ALA A 127 -15.13 20.66 8.31
C ALA A 127 -15.85 21.93 7.84
N GLU A 128 -17.07 21.77 7.34
CA GLU A 128 -17.98 22.87 7.01
C GLU A 128 -19.31 22.72 7.74
N VAL A 129 -19.88 23.84 8.20
CA VAL A 129 -21.23 23.85 8.76
C VAL A 129 -21.99 25.11 8.36
N THR A 130 -23.24 24.94 7.94
CA THR A 130 -24.17 26.05 7.73
C THR A 130 -24.95 26.30 9.00
N LEU A 131 -24.76 27.48 9.59
CA LEU A 131 -25.38 27.88 10.85
C LEU A 131 -26.86 28.20 10.63
N GLY A 132 -27.76 27.34 11.11
CA GLY A 132 -29.21 27.58 11.05
C GLY A 132 -29.75 28.49 12.17
N GLY A 133 -28.87 28.95 13.05
CA GLY A 133 -29.20 29.74 14.24
C GLY A 133 -27.95 30.18 14.99
N ASN A 134 -28.11 30.83 16.14
CA ASN A 134 -26.99 31.03 17.06
C ASN A 134 -26.71 29.68 17.74
N ARG A 135 -25.59 29.06 17.37
CA ARG A 135 -25.22 27.71 17.83
C ARG A 135 -24.08 27.77 18.84
N THR A 136 -23.86 26.67 19.53
CA THR A 136 -22.65 26.46 20.33
C THR A 136 -21.78 25.41 19.66
N PHE A 137 -20.53 25.74 19.34
CA PHE A 137 -19.54 24.70 19.01
C PHE A 137 -19.13 23.99 20.30
N ALA A 138 -19.44 22.70 20.39
CA ALA A 138 -19.11 21.87 21.53
C ALA A 138 -17.60 21.61 21.61
N GLU A 139 -17.14 21.05 22.74
CA GLU A 139 -15.80 20.48 22.84
C GLU A 139 -15.58 19.44 21.72
N PRO A 140 -14.59 19.64 20.83
CA PRO A 140 -14.29 18.68 19.78
C PRO A 140 -13.77 17.35 20.34
N THR A 141 -14.06 16.24 19.66
CA THR A 141 -13.55 14.91 20.04
C THR A 141 -12.29 14.55 19.28
N ASN A 142 -11.48 13.66 19.86
CA ASN A 142 -10.25 13.12 19.28
C ASN A 142 -9.20 14.17 18.84
N PRO A 143 -8.96 15.27 19.58
CA PRO A 143 -7.89 16.18 19.23
C PRO A 143 -6.51 15.52 19.43
N VAL A 144 -5.59 15.80 18.52
CA VAL A 144 -4.19 15.36 18.60
C VAL A 144 -3.29 16.57 18.78
N GLU A 145 -2.40 16.52 19.77
CA GLU A 145 -1.43 17.59 20.05
C GLU A 145 -0.57 17.89 18.81
N GLY A 146 -0.50 19.16 18.42
CA GLY A 146 0.16 19.62 17.20
C GLY A 146 -0.70 19.52 15.92
N GLY A 147 -1.93 19.02 16.02
CA GLY A 147 -2.87 18.93 14.91
C GLY A 147 -3.35 20.29 14.43
N ILE A 148 -3.49 20.45 13.10
CA ILE A 148 -4.10 21.62 12.47
C ILE A 148 -5.50 21.24 12.00
N TYR A 149 -6.47 22.05 12.37
CA TYR A 149 -7.88 21.82 12.09
C TYR A 149 -8.51 23.05 11.45
N ILE A 150 -9.37 22.83 10.45
CA ILE A 150 -9.98 23.91 9.67
C ILE A 150 -11.49 23.78 9.76
N LEU A 151 -12.15 24.86 10.18
CA LEU A 151 -13.60 24.95 10.27
C LEU A 151 -14.09 26.08 9.39
N THR A 152 -14.95 25.76 8.42
CA THR A 152 -15.69 26.74 7.64
C THR A 152 -17.10 26.88 8.22
N ALA A 153 -17.39 28.03 8.81
CA ALA A 153 -18.72 28.39 9.30
C ALA A 153 -19.43 29.25 8.25
N VAL A 154 -20.57 28.78 7.76
CA VAL A 154 -21.36 29.44 6.72
C VAL A 154 -22.62 30.04 7.33
N GLN A 155 -22.90 31.31 7.03
CA GLN A 155 -24.18 31.93 7.35
C GLN A 155 -25.30 31.29 6.52
N ASP A 156 -26.45 31.03 7.11
CA ASP A 156 -27.62 30.62 6.34
C ASP A 156 -28.11 31.72 5.37
N ALA A 157 -29.22 31.45 4.68
CA ALA A 157 -29.82 32.39 3.73
C ALA A 157 -30.35 33.69 4.38
N THR A 158 -30.40 33.79 5.72
CA THR A 158 -30.79 35.01 6.43
C THR A 158 -29.57 35.81 6.86
N GLY A 159 -28.54 35.13 7.38
CA GLY A 159 -27.40 35.76 8.02
C GLY A 159 -27.66 36.19 9.46
N GLY A 160 -26.67 36.86 10.06
CA GLY A 160 -26.73 37.36 11.43
C GLY A 160 -26.52 36.29 12.51
N ARG A 161 -25.96 35.13 12.16
CA ARG A 161 -25.66 34.05 13.11
C ARG A 161 -24.35 34.35 13.82
N ALA A 162 -24.43 34.44 15.15
CA ALA A 162 -23.29 34.63 16.03
C ALA A 162 -23.12 33.37 16.88
N PRO A 163 -22.21 32.44 16.51
CA PRO A 163 -21.99 31.24 17.29
C PRO A 163 -21.26 31.57 18.60
N THR A 164 -21.47 30.70 19.58
CA THR A 164 -20.72 30.64 20.83
C THR A 164 -19.80 29.42 20.78
N TRP A 165 -18.76 29.42 21.60
CA TRP A 165 -17.69 28.44 21.54
C TRP A 165 -17.45 27.86 22.93
N ASP A 166 -17.19 26.56 22.99
CA ASP A 166 -16.73 25.89 24.21
C ASP A 166 -15.40 26.50 24.71
N ALA A 167 -15.11 26.32 26.01
CA ALA A 167 -13.92 26.85 26.67
C ALA A 167 -12.59 26.29 26.15
N ILE A 168 -12.62 25.17 25.41
CA ILE A 168 -11.44 24.63 24.72
C ILE A 168 -10.95 25.52 23.57
N PHE A 169 -11.84 26.31 22.96
CA PHE A 169 -11.48 27.26 21.91
C PHE A 169 -10.82 28.49 22.51
N ASP A 170 -9.55 28.68 22.16
CA ASP A 170 -8.72 29.75 22.68
C ASP A 170 -8.42 30.76 21.56
N PHE A 171 -9.04 31.92 21.68
CA PHE A 171 -8.89 33.04 20.75
C PHE A 171 -7.81 34.04 21.19
N GLY A 172 -7.06 33.73 22.24
CA GLY A 172 -6.02 34.61 22.79
C GLY A 172 -6.59 35.91 23.36
N GLU A 173 -5.73 36.93 23.45
CA GLU A 173 -6.09 38.24 24.01
C GLU A 173 -7.02 39.06 23.11
N GLU A 174 -7.04 38.79 21.81
CA GLU A 174 -7.95 39.45 20.85
C GLU A 174 -9.42 39.05 21.07
N GLY A 175 -9.65 37.92 21.74
CA GLY A 175 -10.98 37.39 22.02
C GLY A 175 -11.65 36.78 20.78
N THR A 176 -12.88 36.30 20.97
CA THR A 176 -13.62 35.60 19.91
C THR A 176 -13.76 36.47 18.65
N PRO A 177 -13.29 36.00 17.48
CA PRO A 177 -13.42 36.77 16.25
C PRO A 177 -14.90 36.91 15.88
N ALA A 178 -15.30 38.13 15.51
CA ALA A 178 -16.62 38.34 14.90
C ALA A 178 -16.67 37.58 13.57
N LEU A 179 -17.78 36.91 13.26
CA LEU A 179 -18.01 36.32 11.94
C LEU A 179 -18.68 37.32 10.97
N SER A 180 -18.63 37.03 9.68
CA SER A 180 -19.41 37.71 8.64
C SER A 180 -20.89 37.46 8.90
N SER A 181 -21.71 38.50 8.78
CA SER A 181 -23.13 38.44 9.12
C SER A 181 -24.06 38.42 7.91
N ALA A 182 -23.54 38.67 6.69
CA ALA A 182 -24.37 38.62 5.50
C ALA A 182 -24.75 37.17 5.16
N SER A 183 -25.93 37.00 4.56
CA SER A 183 -26.44 35.69 4.13
C SER A 183 -25.45 34.95 3.23
N ASN A 184 -25.32 33.64 3.40
CA ASN A 184 -24.48 32.75 2.60
C ASN A 184 -22.99 33.10 2.59
N LYS A 185 -22.52 33.94 3.52
CA LYS A 185 -21.09 34.21 3.67
C LYS A 185 -20.43 33.14 4.52
N ALA A 186 -19.28 32.66 4.07
CA ALA A 186 -18.47 31.68 4.75
C ALA A 186 -17.24 32.35 5.38
N ASP A 187 -16.94 31.97 6.61
CA ASP A 187 -15.69 32.29 7.28
C ASP A 187 -14.95 31.00 7.61
N THR A 188 -13.66 30.96 7.32
CA THR A 188 -12.80 29.81 7.56
C THR A 188 -11.83 30.12 8.69
N LEU A 189 -11.95 29.36 9.78
CA LEU A 189 -11.12 29.45 10.96
C LEU A 189 -10.12 28.29 10.95
N THR A 190 -8.85 28.61 11.20
CA THR A 190 -7.79 27.60 11.35
C THR A 190 -7.32 27.57 12.79
N PHE A 191 -7.30 26.36 13.36
CA PHE A 191 -6.87 26.10 14.72
C PHE A 191 -5.63 25.21 14.75
N LEU A 192 -4.73 25.49 15.69
CA LEU A 192 -3.66 24.58 16.12
C LEU A 192 -4.06 24.03 17.48
N TYR A 193 -4.17 22.71 17.61
CA TYR A 193 -4.39 22.10 18.91
C TYR A 193 -3.07 22.02 19.68
N ARG A 194 -2.96 22.79 20.77
CA ARG A 194 -1.80 22.74 21.66
C ARG A 194 -2.18 22.93 23.11
N ASN A 195 -1.43 22.31 24.02
CA ASN A 195 -1.63 22.40 25.47
C ASN A 195 -3.09 22.15 25.88
N GLY A 196 -3.77 21.22 25.21
CA GLY A 196 -5.17 20.89 25.49
C GLY A 196 -6.19 21.94 25.02
N ARG A 197 -5.81 22.88 24.15
CA ARG A 197 -6.69 23.95 23.64
C ARG A 197 -6.65 24.04 22.12
N MET A 198 -7.76 24.48 21.54
CA MET A 198 -7.88 24.84 20.12
C MET A 198 -7.46 26.30 19.95
N ASN A 199 -6.17 26.55 19.76
CA ASN A 199 -5.67 27.90 19.56
C ASN A 199 -5.97 28.39 18.15
N LEU A 200 -6.70 29.51 18.01
CA LEU A 200 -6.91 30.14 16.71
C LEU A 200 -5.57 30.66 16.17
N ILE A 201 -5.22 30.29 14.94
CA ILE A 201 -4.00 30.76 14.26
C ILE A 201 -4.30 31.64 13.04
N GLY A 202 -5.54 31.65 12.55
CA GLY A 202 -5.96 32.53 11.47
C GLY A 202 -7.44 32.41 11.15
N ILE A 203 -7.99 33.48 10.59
CA ILE A 203 -9.35 33.51 10.05
C ILE A 203 -9.37 34.22 8.70
N GLY A 204 -9.95 33.56 7.70
CA GLY A 204 -10.37 34.17 6.44
C GLY A 204 -11.87 34.40 6.49
N LYS A 205 -12.34 35.55 6.01
CA LYS A 205 -13.74 35.96 6.19
C LYS A 205 -14.44 36.37 4.90
N GLY A 206 -15.75 36.14 4.86
CA GLY A 206 -16.66 36.73 3.89
C GLY A 206 -16.58 36.09 2.50
N PHE A 207 -16.11 34.85 2.43
CA PHE A 207 -16.08 34.08 1.19
C PHE A 207 -17.51 33.75 0.71
N GLY A 208 -17.64 33.52 -0.59
CA GLY A 208 -18.93 33.27 -1.27
C GLY A 208 -19.56 34.52 -1.83
#